data_AF-A0A0F7IE96-F1
#
_entry.id   AF-A0A0F7IE96-F1
#
_cell.length_a   1.000
_cell.length_b   1.000
_cell.length_c   1.000
_cell.angle_alpha   90.00
_cell.angle_beta   90.00
_cell.angle_gamma   90.00
#
_symmetry.space_group_name_H-M   'P 1'
#
loop_
_entity.id
_entity.type
_entity.pdbx_description
1 polymer ?
#
loop_
_entity_poly.entity_id
_entity_poly.type
_entity_poly.pdbx_seq_one_letter_code
_entity_poly.pdbx_strand_id
1 'polypeptide(L)'
;MALETLISSILLWFGLYSILSLSLNIEYGYGGIPNFGKALAVLVGAFTTGAIVNRILIAVYSVEGRTITQASGFMKSTVDQIIASNPAYGIALLLFSLAVAAVFGG
;
A
#
# COMPACT_ATOMS: atom_id res chain seq x y z
N MET A 1 10.06 8.31 -21.01
CA MET A 1 9.58 8.89 -19.75
C MET A 1 8.06 8.76 -19.52
N ALA A 2 7.17 9.39 -20.30
CA ALA A 2 5.71 9.28 -20.05
C ALA A 2 5.13 7.87 -20.31
N LEU A 3 5.59 7.19 -21.37
CA LEU A 3 5.15 5.82 -21.68
C LEU A 3 5.61 4.80 -20.62
N GLU A 4 6.84 4.92 -20.13
CA GLU A 4 7.40 4.00 -19.12
C GLU A 4 6.66 4.09 -17.78
N THR A 5 6.36 5.32 -17.33
CA THR A 5 5.58 5.56 -16.12
C THR A 5 4.14 5.08 -16.26
N LEU A 6 3.53 5.24 -17.45
CA LEU A 6 2.22 4.70 -17.78
C LEU A 6 2.21 3.18 -17.70
N ILE A 7 3.14 2.50 -18.38
CA ILE A 7 3.24 1.03 -18.37
C ILE A 7 3.45 0.51 -16.95
N SER A 8 4.36 1.14 -16.19
CA SER A 8 4.63 0.74 -14.79
C SER A 8 3.40 0.89 -13.90
N SER A 9 2.64 1.97 -14.07
CA SER A 9 1.40 2.19 -13.33
C SER A 9 0.33 1.15 -13.68
N ILE A 10 0.17 0.83 -14.96
CA ILE A 10 -0.76 -0.22 -15.42
C ILE A 10 -0.37 -1.56 -14.80
N LEU A 11 0.90 -1.95 -14.88
CA LEU A 11 1.39 -3.22 -14.33
C LEU A 11 1.21 -3.28 -12.82
N LEU A 12 1.46 -2.18 -12.10
CA LEU A 12 1.28 -2.10 -10.65
C LEU A 12 -0.18 -2.33 -10.28
N TRP A 13 -1.10 -1.56 -10.86
CA TRP A 13 -2.53 -1.70 -10.54
C TRP A 13 -3.09 -3.06 -10.98
N PHE A 14 -2.73 -3.51 -12.19
CA PHE A 14 -3.15 -4.81 -12.70
C PHE A 14 -2.66 -5.95 -11.81
N GLY A 15 -1.37 -5.95 -11.43
CA GLY A 15 -0.79 -6.98 -10.56
C GLY A 15 -1.47 -7.01 -9.19
N LEU A 16 -1.65 -5.85 -8.57
CA LEU A 16 -2.27 -5.73 -7.25
C LEU A 16 -3.71 -6.28 -7.26
N TYR A 17 -4.54 -5.87 -8.22
CA TYR A 17 -5.91 -6.37 -8.34
C TYR A 17 -5.98 -7.84 -8.76
N SER A 18 -5.05 -8.31 -9.60
CA SER A 18 -5.00 -9.70 -10.04
C SER A 18 -4.67 -10.63 -8.88
N ILE A 19 -3.68 -10.27 -8.04
CA ILE A 19 -3.32 -11.05 -6.84
C ILE A 19 -4.53 -11.18 -5.90
N LEU A 20 -5.20 -10.06 -5.61
CA LEU A 20 -6.37 -10.05 -4.73
C LEU A 20 -7.52 -10.88 -5.31
N SER A 21 -7.82 -10.68 -6.59
CA SER A 21 -8.91 -11.40 -7.26
C SER A 21 -8.62 -12.89 -7.33
N LEU A 22 -7.42 -13.30 -7.73
CA LEU A 22 -7.03 -14.70 -7.78
C LEU A 22 -7.06 -15.35 -6.39
N SER A 23 -6.53 -14.69 -5.37
CA SER A 23 -6.53 -15.21 -4.00
C SER A 23 -7.96 -15.46 -3.50
N LEU A 24 -8.88 -14.50 -3.67
CA LEU A 24 -10.27 -14.65 -3.26
C LEU A 24 -11.02 -15.71 -4.08
N ASN A 25 -10.75 -15.82 -5.38
CA ASN A 25 -11.39 -16.79 -6.25
C ASN A 25 -10.87 -18.22 -6.03
N ILE A 26 -9.59 -18.39 -5.65
CA ILE A 26 -9.03 -19.70 -5.28
C ILE A 26 -9.64 -20.18 -3.95
N GLU A 27 -9.84 -19.27 -2.97
CA GLU A 27 -10.36 -19.64 -1.65
C GLU A 27 -11.83 -20.06 -1.68
N TYR A 28 -12.68 -19.36 -2.44
CA TYR A 28 -14.14 -19.60 -2.44
C TYR A 28 -14.68 -20.29 -3.69
N GLY A 29 -13.83 -20.49 -4.69
CA GLY A 29 -14.23 -21.03 -5.98
C GLY A 29 -15.14 -20.08 -6.76
N TYR A 30 -15.45 -20.48 -8.00
CA TYR A 30 -16.26 -19.69 -8.93
C TYR A 30 -17.75 -20.03 -8.80
N GLY A 31 -18.34 -19.69 -7.66
CA GLY A 31 -19.77 -19.94 -7.39
C GLY A 31 -20.74 -18.89 -7.93
N GLY A 32 -20.22 -17.79 -8.49
CA GLY A 32 -21.04 -16.65 -8.95
C GLY A 32 -21.63 -15.79 -7.81
N ILE A 33 -21.38 -16.15 -6.56
CA ILE A 33 -21.83 -15.39 -5.37
C ILE A 33 -20.80 -14.28 -5.09
N PRO A 34 -21.23 -13.02 -4.94
CA PRO A 34 -20.31 -11.92 -4.65
C PRO A 34 -19.58 -12.09 -3.30
N ASN A 35 -18.24 -12.13 -3.33
CA ASN A 35 -17.38 -12.16 -2.14
C ASN A 35 -17.21 -10.77 -1.47
N PHE A 36 -18.28 -9.96 -1.43
CA PHE A 36 -18.21 -8.54 -1.03
C PHE A 36 -17.63 -8.36 0.37
N GLY A 37 -18.05 -9.17 1.35
CA GLY A 37 -17.58 -9.05 2.73
C GLY A 37 -16.06 -9.22 2.88
N LYS A 38 -15.46 -10.14 2.11
CA LYS A 38 -14.01 -10.39 2.16
C LYS A 38 -13.21 -9.39 1.35
N ALA A 39 -13.70 -9.03 0.16
CA ALA A 39 -13.08 -7.96 -0.61
C ALA A 39 -13.08 -6.64 0.18
N LEU A 40 -14.15 -6.37 0.94
CA LEU A 40 -14.25 -5.22 1.82
C LEU A 40 -13.23 -5.30 2.97
N ALA A 41 -13.08 -6.45 3.64
CA ALA A 41 -12.09 -6.63 4.71
C ALA A 41 -10.66 -6.36 4.21
N VAL A 42 -10.30 -6.90 3.04
CA VAL A 42 -9.01 -6.65 2.39
C VAL A 42 -8.81 -5.17 2.08
N LEU A 43 -9.83 -4.48 1.54
CA LEU A 43 -9.77 -3.05 1.26
C LEU A 43 -9.59 -2.21 2.54
N VAL A 44 -10.31 -2.54 3.61
CA VAL A 44 -10.20 -1.86 4.90
C VAL A 44 -8.78 -2.01 5.45
N GLY A 45 -8.21 -3.23 5.42
CA GLY A 45 -6.84 -3.47 5.84
C GLY A 45 -5.82 -2.68 5.02
N ALA A 46 -5.96 -2.67 3.70
CA ALA A 46 -5.06 -1.96 2.79
C ALA A 46 -5.08 -0.43 3.01
N PHE A 47 -6.26 0.18 3.06
CA PHE A 47 -6.39 1.62 3.28
C PHE A 47 -5.95 2.04 4.68
N THR A 48 -6.34 1.27 5.70
CA THR A 48 -5.99 1.57 7.10
C THR A 48 -4.49 1.52 7.30
N THR A 49 -3.83 0.46 6.80
CA THR A 49 -2.37 0.31 6.88
C THR A 49 -1.65 1.43 6.15
N GLY A 50 -2.06 1.74 4.91
CA GLY A 50 -1.45 2.82 4.14
C GLY A 50 -1.57 4.17 4.83
N ALA A 51 -2.73 4.47 5.44
CA ALA A 51 -2.95 5.70 6.18
C ALA A 51 -2.15 5.76 7.49
N ILE A 52 -2.13 4.69 8.28
CA ILE A 52 -1.43 4.62 9.57
C ILE A 52 0.08 4.73 9.35
N VAL A 53 0.65 3.91 8.47
CA VAL A 53 2.10 3.90 8.22
C VAL A 53 2.56 5.26 7.71
N ASN A 54 1.84 5.87 6.78
CA ASN A 54 2.16 7.21 6.28
C ASN A 54 2.12 8.28 7.38
N ARG A 55 1.14 8.23 8.29
CA ARG A 55 1.05 9.18 9.42
C ARG A 55 2.17 8.99 10.43
N ILE A 56 2.54 7.74 10.73
CA ILE A 56 3.68 7.44 11.61
C ILE A 56 4.95 8.05 11.01
N LEU A 57 5.20 7.85 9.72
CA LEU A 57 6.38 8.40 9.05
C LEU A 57 6.38 9.93 9.06
N ILE A 58 5.23 10.57 8.80
CA ILE A 58 5.11 12.04 8.91
C ILE A 58 5.46 12.53 10.32
N ALA A 59 4.99 11.82 11.36
CA ALA A 59 5.30 12.18 12.74
C ALA A 59 6.78 11.96 13.10
N VAL A 60 7.40 10.87 12.61
CA VAL A 60 8.81 10.53 12.89
C VAL A 60 9.77 11.50 12.21
N TYR A 61 9.50 11.84 10.94
CA TYR A 61 10.35 12.73 10.16
C TYR A 61 9.95 14.21 10.26
N SER A 62 8.96 14.52 11.09
CA SER A 62 8.45 15.88 11.33
C SER A 62 8.22 16.68 10.04
N VAL A 63 7.64 16.04 9.02
CA VAL A 63 7.43 16.69 7.73
C VAL A 63 6.19 17.55 7.78
N GLU A 64 6.41 18.86 7.70
CA GLU A 64 5.35 19.85 7.69
C GLU A 64 4.81 20.05 6.27
N GLY A 65 3.49 20.05 6.13
CA GLY A 65 2.79 20.43 4.91
C GLY A 65 1.60 21.30 5.27
N ARG A 66 1.25 22.27 4.40
CA ARG A 66 0.10 23.15 4.64
C ARG A 66 -1.22 22.37 4.60
N THR A 67 -1.21 21.22 3.92
CA THR A 67 -2.30 20.24 3.90
C THR A 67 -1.76 18.83 4.13
N ILE A 68 -2.65 17.92 4.58
CA ILE A 68 -2.31 16.50 4.79
C ILE A 68 -1.85 15.83 3.48
N THR A 69 -2.42 16.24 2.35
CA THR A 69 -2.05 15.73 1.02
C THR A 69 -0.65 16.15 0.62
N GLN A 70 -0.26 17.40 0.91
CA GLN A 70 1.09 17.89 0.65
C GLN A 70 2.13 17.20 1.55
N ALA A 71 1.85 17.09 2.85
CA ALA A 71 2.75 16.39 3.78
C ALA A 71 2.98 14.93 3.37
N SER A 72 1.93 14.24 2.93
CA SER A 72 2.02 12.86 2.43
C SER A 72 2.81 12.76 1.12
N GLY A 73 2.69 13.75 0.23
CA GLY A 73 3.47 13.81 -1.00
C GLY A 73 4.97 13.98 -0.73
N PHE A 74 5.32 14.94 0.13
CA PHE A 74 6.71 15.13 0.55
C PHE A 74 7.26 13.90 1.26
N MET A 75 6.47 13.28 2.15
CA MET A 75 6.87 12.06 2.84
C MET A 75 7.25 10.93 1.89
N LYS A 76 6.44 10.68 0.85
CA LYS A 76 6.74 9.66 -0.16
C LYS A 76 8.08 9.93 -0.84
N SER A 77 8.33 11.18 -1.25
CA SER A 77 9.60 11.53 -1.88
C SER A 77 10.81 11.38 -0.94
N THR A 78 10.66 11.73 0.35
CA THR A 78 11.72 11.58 1.35
C THR A 78 12.02 10.11 1.62
N VAL A 79 10.98 9.30 1.81
CA VAL A 79 11.13 7.86 2.05
C VAL A 79 11.76 7.16 0.85
N ASP A 80 11.39 7.51 -0.38
CA ASP A 80 12.01 6.96 -1.59
C ASP A 80 13.51 7.26 -1.66
N GLN A 81 13.94 8.46 -1.29
CA GLN A 81 15.36 8.81 -1.22
C GLN A 81 16.11 8.03 -0.13
N ILE A 82 15.48 7.81 1.03
CA ILE A 82 16.04 7.00 2.11
C ILE A 82 16.17 5.53 1.67
N ILE A 83 15.16 4.97 0.99
CA ILE A 83 15.20 3.61 0.47
C ILE A 83 16.28 3.47 -0.61
N ALA A 84 16.44 4.47 -1.49
CA ALA A 84 17.46 4.45 -2.53
C ALA A 84 18.89 4.45 -1.97
N SER A 85 19.11 5.11 -0.82
CA SER A 85 20.41 5.13 -0.14
C SER A 85 20.62 3.92 0.80
N ASN A 86 19.55 3.37 1.38
CA ASN A 86 19.59 2.21 2.25
C ASN A 86 18.43 1.24 1.96
N PRO A 87 18.65 0.24 1.09
CA PRO A 87 17.61 -0.75 0.75
C PRO A 87 17.09 -1.55 1.95
N ALA A 88 17.89 -1.73 3.00
CA ALA A 88 17.46 -2.44 4.21
C ALA A 88 16.32 -1.71 4.94
N TYR A 89 16.31 -0.37 4.89
CA TYR A 89 15.20 0.42 5.42
C TYR A 89 13.89 0.13 4.68
N GLY A 90 13.95 -0.04 3.35
CA GLY A 90 12.77 -0.41 2.56
C GLY A 90 12.20 -1.78 2.93
N ILE A 91 13.06 -2.76 3.16
CA ILE A 91 12.63 -4.10 3.62
C ILE A 91 12.02 -4.01 5.03
N ALA A 92 12.64 -3.27 5.94
CA ALA A 92 12.09 -3.06 7.28
C ALA A 92 10.71 -2.37 7.24
N LEU A 93 10.55 -1.37 6.37
CA LEU A 93 9.28 -0.67 6.16
C LEU A 93 8.20 -1.61 5.60
N LEU A 94 8.56 -2.50 4.68
CA LEU A 94 7.67 -3.52 4.14
C LEU A 94 7.21 -4.52 5.21
N LEU A 95 8.14 -5.01 6.03
CA LEU A 95 7.80 -5.93 7.13
C LEU A 95 6.93 -5.25 8.18
N PHE A 96 7.23 -3.99 8.49
CA PHE A 96 6.41 -3.18 9.41
C PHE A 96 5.00 -2.96 8.85
N SER A 97 4.87 -2.61 7.57
CA SER A 97 3.55 -2.41 6.95
C SER A 97 2.76 -3.72 6.88
N LEU A 98 3.41 -4.85 6.64
CA LEU A 98 2.78 -6.18 6.68
C LEU A 98 2.29 -6.52 8.09
N ALA A 99 3.07 -6.21 9.13
CA ALA A 99 2.66 -6.42 10.52
C ALA A 99 1.44 -5.57 10.89
N VAL A 100 1.42 -4.29 10.48
CA VAL A 100 0.25 -3.42 10.66
C VAL A 100 -0.96 -3.97 9.88
N ALA A 101 -0.77 -4.40 8.63
CA ALA A 101 -1.84 -4.99 7.83
C ALA A 101 -2.43 -6.26 8.45
N ALA A 102 -1.60 -7.14 9.02
CA ALA A 102 -2.06 -8.34 9.69
C ALA A 102 -2.92 -8.03 10.94
N VAL A 103 -2.61 -6.94 11.66
CA VAL A 103 -3.38 -6.53 12.84
C VAL A 103 -4.74 -5.91 12.47
N PHE A 104 -4.78 -5.09 11.41
CA PHE A 104 -5.98 -4.31 11.05
C PHE A 104 -6.83 -4.93 9.93
N GLY A 105 -6.26 -5.82 9.12
CA GLY A 105 -6.92 -6.45 7.97
C GLY A 105 -7.07 -7.97 8.07
N GLY A 106 -6.71 -8.56 9.21
CA GLY A 106 -6.86 -10.00 9.49
C GLY A 106 -8.30 -10.49 9.46
#